data_AF-A0A2B7ZWX9-F1
#
_entry.id   AF-A0A2B7ZWX9-F1
#
_cell.length_a   1.000
_cell.length_b   1.000
_cell.length_c   1.000
_cell.angle_alpha   90.00
_cell.angle_beta   90.00
_cell.angle_gamma   90.00
#
_symmetry.space_group_name_H-M   'P 1'
#
loop_
_entity.id
_entity.type
_entity.pdbx_description
1 polymer ?
#
loop_
_entity_poly.entity_id
_entity_poly.type
_entity_poly.pdbx_seq_one_letter_code
_entity_poly.pdbx_strand_id
1 'polypeptide(L)'
;MLIINSFAAATALLIVTMLCWGSWANTQKLAAKSWAFQLFYWDYVIGIVMLSLVFGLTLGSIGDFGRAFLTDLQQGDNCALLSAFIGGVIFNLANILLVAAIDIAGMAVAFPVGI
;
A
#
# COMPACT_ATOMS: atom_id res chain seq x y z
N MET A 1 10.57 5.98 16.87
CA MET A 1 10.23 6.00 15.42
C MET A 1 11.47 6.39 14.63
N LEU A 2 11.74 5.73 13.52
CA LEU A 2 12.85 6.06 12.64
C LEU A 2 12.55 7.37 11.90
N ILE A 3 13.40 8.39 12.09
CA ILE A 3 13.32 9.67 11.40
C ILE A 3 14.49 9.78 10.42
N ILE A 4 14.18 10.00 9.15
CA ILE A 4 15.18 10.15 8.09
C ILE A 4 15.63 11.61 8.02
N ASN A 5 16.84 11.90 8.52
CA ASN A 5 17.36 13.28 8.61
C ASN A 5 18.32 13.68 7.48
N SER A 6 18.65 12.78 6.54
CA SER A 6 19.55 13.09 5.43
C SER A 6 18.83 13.02 4.09
N PHE A 7 19.10 14.02 3.23
CA PHE A 7 18.57 14.07 1.87
C PHE A 7 18.97 12.81 1.09
N ALA A 8 20.23 12.39 1.19
CA ALA A 8 20.72 11.19 0.48
C ALA A 8 19.96 9.92 0.87
N ALA A 9 19.70 9.69 2.17
CA ALA A 9 18.92 8.53 2.61
C ALA A 9 17.45 8.62 2.17
N ALA A 10 16.84 9.81 2.24
CA ALA A 10 15.47 10.02 1.77
C ALA A 10 15.34 9.76 0.26
N THR A 11 16.28 10.25 -0.56
CA THR A 11 16.31 9.97 -1.99
C THR A 11 16.55 8.49 -2.28
N ALA A 12 17.44 7.81 -1.55
CA ALA A 12 17.65 6.38 -1.71
C ALA A 12 16.37 5.57 -1.42
N LEU A 13 15.66 5.88 -0.32
CA LEU A 13 14.38 5.23 0.00
C LEU A 13 13.28 5.55 -1.01
N LEU A 14 13.27 6.76 -1.58
CA LEU A 14 12.38 7.12 -2.68
C LEU A 14 12.64 6.24 -3.90
N ILE A 15 13.90 6.06 -4.30
CA ILE A 15 14.26 5.18 -5.42
C ILE A 15 13.80 3.75 -5.15
N VAL A 16 14.03 3.23 -3.94
CA VAL A 16 13.54 1.89 -3.55
C VAL A 16 12.02 1.82 -3.68
N THR A 17 11.29 2.82 -3.20
CA THR A 17 9.83 2.90 -3.32
C THR A 17 9.37 2.88 -4.78
N MET A 18 10.04 3.64 -5.65
CA MET A 18 9.73 3.69 -7.09
C MET A 18 10.00 2.35 -7.78
N LEU A 19 11.06 1.64 -7.40
CA LEU A 19 11.35 0.30 -7.90
C LEU A 19 10.27 -0.70 -7.46
N CYS A 20 9.87 -0.68 -6.19
CA CYS A 20 8.78 -1.51 -5.68
C CYS A 20 7.48 -1.23 -6.42
N TRP A 21 7.14 0.05 -6.65
CA TRP A 21 5.92 0.41 -7.38
C TRP A 21 5.95 -0.05 -8.84
N GLY A 22 7.07 0.16 -9.55
CA GLY A 22 7.23 -0.34 -10.92
C GLY A 22 7.27 -1.87 -11.02
N SER A 23 7.71 -2.56 -9.97
CA SER A 23 7.74 -4.04 -9.94
C SER A 23 6.34 -4.66 -10.01
N TRP A 24 5.32 -3.94 -9.53
CA TRP A 24 3.94 -4.41 -9.51
C TRP A 24 3.46 -4.88 -10.89
N ALA A 25 3.62 -4.06 -11.93
CA ALA A 25 3.17 -4.39 -13.28
C ALA A 25 3.88 -5.64 -13.84
N ASN A 26 5.16 -5.82 -13.52
CA ASN A 26 5.94 -6.98 -13.92
C ASN A 26 5.46 -8.26 -13.21
N THR A 27 5.22 -8.18 -11.89
CA THR A 27 4.70 -9.31 -11.10
C THR A 27 3.28 -9.70 -11.49
N GLN A 28 2.42 -8.72 -11.80
CA GLN A 28 1.08 -8.97 -12.32
C GLN A 28 1.14 -9.71 -13.65
N LYS A 29 1.98 -9.25 -14.60
CA LYS A 29 2.14 -9.90 -15.90
C LYS A 29 2.70 -11.31 -15.79
N LEU A 30 3.56 -11.56 -14.80
CA LEU A 30 4.07 -12.90 -14.50
C LEU A 30 2.97 -13.82 -13.97
N ALA A 31 2.17 -13.33 -13.01
CA ALA A 31 1.09 -14.09 -12.35
C ALA A 31 -0.12 -14.33 -13.26
N ALA A 32 -0.43 -13.41 -14.17
CA ALA A 32 -1.59 -13.46 -15.07
C ALA A 32 -1.66 -14.72 -15.94
N LYS A 33 -0.55 -15.47 -16.08
CA LYS A 33 -0.51 -16.76 -16.80
C LYS A 33 -1.27 -17.88 -16.09
N SER A 34 -1.41 -17.80 -14.77
CA SER A 34 -1.97 -18.87 -13.95
C SER A 34 -2.87 -18.39 -12.80
N TRP A 35 -2.98 -17.07 -12.60
CA TRP A 35 -3.71 -16.46 -11.50
C TRP A 35 -4.56 -15.30 -12.00
N ALA A 36 -5.83 -15.29 -11.61
CA ALA A 36 -6.77 -14.24 -12.02
C ALA A 36 -6.33 -12.89 -11.45
N PHE A 37 -6.58 -11.82 -12.20
CA PHE A 37 -6.08 -10.50 -11.83
C PHE A 37 -6.70 -10.00 -10.51
N GLN A 38 -7.97 -10.32 -10.27
CA GLN A 38 -8.68 -10.00 -9.04
C GLN A 38 -8.07 -10.74 -7.83
N LEU A 39 -7.65 -12.00 -8.00
CA LEU A 39 -7.01 -12.78 -6.94
C LEU A 39 -5.59 -12.28 -6.64
N PHE A 40 -4.84 -11.85 -7.66
CA PHE A 40 -3.56 -11.18 -7.46
C PHE A 40 -3.67 -9.94 -6.57
N TYR A 41 -4.77 -9.18 -6.67
CA TYR A 41 -5.01 -8.03 -5.80
C TYR A 41 -5.32 -8.41 -4.35
N TRP A 42 -5.95 -9.56 -4.11
CA TRP A 42 -6.11 -10.08 -2.76
C TRP A 42 -4.75 -10.40 -2.12
N ASP A 43 -3.87 -11.08 -2.85
CA ASP A 43 -2.51 -11.37 -2.39
C ASP A 43 -1.72 -10.07 -2.12
N TYR A 44 -1.85 -9.10 -3.02
CA TYR A 44 -1.23 -7.79 -2.90
C TYR A 44 -1.68 -7.04 -1.63
N VAL A 45 -2.99 -7.05 -1.34
CA VAL A 45 -3.55 -6.39 -0.15
C VAL A 45 -3.08 -7.05 1.14
N ILE A 46 -3.06 -8.39 1.19
CA ILE A 46 -2.52 -9.11 2.35
C ILE A 46 -1.04 -8.76 2.55
N GLY A 47 -0.27 -8.70 1.46
CA GLY A 47 1.13 -8.25 1.49
C GLY A 47 1.29 -6.83 2.05
N ILE A 48 0.45 -5.88 1.63
CA ILE A 48 0.45 -4.51 2.16
C ILE A 48 0.14 -4.50 3.66
N VAL A 49 -0.84 -5.26 4.13
CA VAL A 49 -1.20 -5.32 5.55
C VAL A 49 -0.03 -5.88 6.37
N MET A 50 0.56 -6.99 5.93
CA MET A 50 1.72 -7.58 6.61
C MET A 50 2.91 -6.62 6.64
N LEU A 51 3.23 -5.99 5.51
CA LEU A 51 4.35 -5.05 5.42
C LEU A 51 4.11 -3.80 6.29
N SER A 52 2.88 -3.29 6.30
CA SER A 52 2.50 -2.15 7.14
C SER A 52 2.63 -2.47 8.63
N LEU A 53 2.22 -3.67 9.05
CA LEU A 53 2.41 -4.13 10.42
C LEU A 53 3.89 -4.29 10.75
N VAL A 54 4.68 -4.93 9.88
CA VAL A 54 6.12 -5.08 10.06
C VAL A 54 6.78 -3.70 10.21
N PHE A 55 6.50 -2.76 9.31
CA PHE A 55 7.07 -1.42 9.38
C PHE A 55 6.59 -0.61 10.59
N GLY A 56 5.31 -0.66 10.94
CA GLY A 56 4.79 0.01 12.13
C GLY A 56 5.44 -0.51 13.42
N LEU A 57 5.54 -1.82 13.57
CA LEU A 57 6.13 -2.48 14.75
C LEU A 57 7.66 -2.40 14.80
N THR A 58 8.33 -2.17 13.65
CA THR A 58 9.78 -2.02 13.57
C THR A 58 10.17 -0.56 13.38
N LEU A 59 10.28 -0.09 12.14
CA LEU A 59 10.71 1.28 11.80
C LEU A 59 9.84 2.35 12.46
N GLY A 60 8.55 2.10 12.67
CA GLY A 60 7.63 2.98 13.38
C GLY A 60 7.83 3.01 14.89
N SER A 61 8.45 1.98 15.47
CA SER A 61 8.58 1.82 16.93
C SER A 61 10.01 1.84 17.45
N ILE A 62 11.01 1.67 16.57
CA ILE A 62 12.44 1.76 16.89
C ILE A 62 12.92 3.19 16.62
N GLY A 63 13.71 3.77 17.54
CA GLY A 63 14.37 5.07 17.37
C GLY A 63 14.19 5.99 18.58
N ASP A 64 15.13 6.92 18.74
CA ASP A 64 15.24 7.79 19.93
C ASP A 64 14.23 8.94 19.96
N PHE A 65 13.56 9.20 18.84
CA PHE A 65 12.63 10.29 18.66
C PHE A 65 11.24 9.79 18.22
N GLY A 66 10.21 10.58 18.53
CA GLY A 66 8.80 10.23 18.26
C GLY A 66 8.22 9.24 19.28
N ARG A 67 7.02 8.73 18.99
CA ARG A 67 6.34 7.73 19.82
C ARG A 67 6.31 6.38 19.11
N ALA A 68 6.13 5.30 19.87
CA ALA A 68 5.96 3.98 19.29
C ALA A 68 4.59 3.86 18.61
N PHE A 69 4.51 3.05 17.56
CA PHE A 69 3.30 2.90 16.74
C PHE A 69 2.04 2.53 17.56
N LEU A 70 2.17 1.60 18.51
CA LEU A 70 1.04 1.20 19.37
C LEU A 70 0.56 2.34 20.28
N THR A 71 1.49 3.11 20.84
CA THR A 71 1.15 4.27 21.67
C THR A 71 0.45 5.34 20.85
N ASP A 72 0.94 5.60 19.62
CA ASP A 72 0.29 6.53 18.69
C ASP A 72 -1.11 6.06 18.27
N LEU A 73 -1.32 4.75 18.10
CA LEU A 73 -2.64 4.19 17.79
C LEU A 73 -3.61 4.32 18.97
N GLN A 74 -3.16 4.07 20.19
CA GLN A 74 -3.99 4.11 21.41
C GLN A 74 -4.48 5.52 21.78
N GLN A 75 -3.66 6.53 21.52
CA GLN A 75 -4.03 7.94 21.78
C GLN A 75 -4.81 8.57 20.60
N GLY A 76 -4.96 7.86 19.48
CA GLY A 76 -5.64 8.37 18.29
C GLY A 76 -7.13 8.57 18.56
N ASP A 77 -7.71 9.61 17.97
CA ASP A 77 -9.16 9.84 18.06
C ASP A 77 -9.92 8.71 17.36
N ASN A 78 -10.89 8.11 18.07
CA ASN A 78 -11.63 6.95 17.57
C ASN A 78 -12.42 7.27 16.29
N CYS A 79 -12.94 8.49 16.15
CA CYS A 79 -13.66 8.89 14.95
C CYS A 79 -12.69 8.99 13.76
N ALA A 80 -11.51 9.59 13.96
CA ALA A 80 -10.47 9.65 12.94
C ALA A 80 -9.99 8.25 12.51
N LEU A 81 -9.76 7.34 13.45
CA LEU A 81 -9.36 5.97 13.17
C LEU A 81 -10.43 5.21 12.38
N LEU A 82 -11.71 5.36 12.76
CA LEU A 82 -12.82 4.75 12.04
C LEU A 82 -12.96 5.33 10.63
N SER A 83 -12.83 6.65 10.46
CA SER A 83 -12.84 7.28 9.14
C SER A 83 -11.69 6.79 8.26
N ALA A 84 -10.48 6.64 8.80
CA ALA A 84 -9.34 6.09 8.07
C ALA A 84 -9.59 4.64 7.64
N PHE A 85 -10.15 3.81 8.53
CA PHE A 85 -10.51 2.43 8.22
C PHE A 85 -11.57 2.34 7.12
N ILE A 86 -12.67 3.09 7.24
CA ILE A 86 -13.74 3.12 6.23
C ILE A 86 -13.21 3.63 4.89
N GLY A 87 -12.39 4.68 4.90
CA GLY A 87 -11.72 5.19 3.70
C GLY A 87 -10.87 4.11 3.03
N GLY A 88 -10.12 3.33 3.81
CA GLY A 88 -9.36 2.18 3.32
C GLY A 88 -10.23 1.09 2.69
N VAL A 89 -11.36 0.75 3.31
CA VAL A 89 -12.32 -0.23 2.76
C VAL A 89 -12.90 0.24 1.43
N ILE A 90 -13.35 1.50 1.36
CA ILE A 90 -13.91 2.09 0.12
C ILE A 90 -12.85 2.11 -0.97
N PHE A 91 -11.62 2.55 -0.65
CA PHE A 91 -10.52 2.59 -1.60
C PHE A 91 -10.16 1.19 -2.13
N ASN A 92 -10.18 0.18 -1.26
CA ASN A 92 -9.92 -1.20 -1.66
C ASN A 92 -11.01 -1.73 -2.61
N LEU A 93 -12.28 -1.48 -2.30
CA LEU A 93 -13.40 -1.84 -3.16
C LEU A 93 -13.29 -1.17 -4.53
N ALA A 94 -12.96 0.12 -4.56
CA ALA A 94 -12.73 0.86 -5.80
C ALA A 94 -11.60 0.24 -6.64
N ASN A 95 -10.51 -0.20 -6.01
CA ASN A 95 -9.42 -0.89 -6.71
C ASN A 95 -9.87 -2.22 -7.33
N ILE A 96 -10.68 -3.02 -6.63
CA ILE A 96 -11.20 -4.27 -7.19
C ILE A 96 -12.09 -4.00 -8.42
N LEU A 97 -12.94 -2.97 -8.35
CA LEU A 97 -13.77 -2.55 -9.47
C LEU A 97 -12.94 -2.04 -10.66
N LEU A 98 -11.88 -1.26 -10.40
CA LEU A 98 -10.94 -0.82 -11.41
C LEU A 98 -10.27 -2.01 -12.10
N VAL A 99 -9.83 -3.02 -11.34
CA VAL A 99 -9.22 -4.24 -11.87
C VAL A 99 -10.19 -5.02 -12.74
N ALA A 100 -11.45 -5.15 -12.31
CA ALA A 100 -12.49 -5.77 -13.12
C ALA A 100 -12.74 -5.00 -14.43
N ALA A 101 -12.74 -3.66 -14.39
CA ALA A 101 -12.86 -2.84 -15.59
C ALA A 101 -11.63 -2.99 -16.52
N ILE A 102 -10.42 -3.09 -15.97
CA ILE A 102 -9.20 -3.36 -16.74
C ILE A 102 -9.27 -4.73 -17.44
N ASP A 103 -9.80 -5.74 -16.76
CA ASP A 103 -9.94 -7.10 -17.31
C ASP A 103 -10.91 -7.13 -18.52
N ILE A 104 -11.95 -6.28 -18.50
CA ILE A 104 -12.96 -6.18 -19.57
C ILE A 104 -12.53 -5.25 -20.70
N ALA A 105 -12.07 -4.03 -20.38
CA ALA A 105 -11.83 -2.95 -21.34
C ALA A 105 -10.35 -2.78 -21.71
N GLY A 106 -9.44 -3.45 -21.00
CA GLY A 106 -8.00 -3.27 -21.13
C GLY A 106 -7.47 -2.08 -20.34
N MET A 107 -6.19 -2.17 -19.95
CA MET A 107 -5.51 -1.17 -19.10
C MET A 107 -5.49 0.23 -19.74
N ALA A 108 -5.34 0.32 -21.07
CA ALA A 108 -5.30 1.59 -21.79
C ALA A 108 -6.62 2.39 -21.71
N VAL A 109 -7.75 1.71 -21.52
CA VAL A 109 -9.08 2.34 -21.48
C VAL A 109 -9.57 2.54 -20.05
N ALA A 110 -9.41 1.54 -19.19
CA ALA A 110 -9.93 1.59 -17.83
C ALA A 110 -9.14 2.52 -16.90
N PHE A 111 -7.81 2.62 -17.09
CA PHE A 111 -6.94 3.37 -16.19
C PHE A 111 -7.17 4.90 -16.24
N PRO A 112 -7.33 5.56 -17.41
CA PRO A 112 -7.62 7.00 -17.48
C PRO A 112 -9.02 7.40 -16.99
N VAL A 113 -9.94 6.45 -16.84
CA VAL A 113 -11.33 6.72 -16.42
C VAL A 113 -11.52 6.46 -14.92
N GLY A 114 -10.80 5.46 -14.37
CA GLY A 114 -10.94 5.04 -12.98
C GLY A 114 -10.02 5.74 -11.98
N ILE A 115 -9.09 6.59 -12.44
CA ILE A 115 -8.19 7.44 -11.64
C ILE A 115 -8.48 8.90 -12.00
#